data_AF-A0A6P0Z6C2-F1
#
_entry.id   AF-A0A6P0Z6C2-F1
#
_cell.length_a   1.000
_cell.length_b   1.000
_cell.length_c   1.000
_cell.angle_alpha   90.00
_cell.angle_beta   90.00
_cell.angle_gamma   90.00
#
_symmetry.space_group_name_H-M   'P 1'
#
loop_
_entity.id
_entity.type
_entity.pdbx_description
1 polymer ?
#
loop_
_entity_poly.entity_id
_entity_poly.type
_entity_poly.pdbx_seq_one_letter_code
_entity_poly.pdbx_strand_id
1 'polypeptide(L)' 'MDIADRRRPHDGSTQTNYAFDNDPVPVDLRVSTYPSICGEKAVIRLLPQRNRFETLADLGFTKKALST' A
#
# COMPACT_ATOMS: atom_id res chain seq x y z
N MET A 1 -16.29 -0.69 7.38
CA MET A 1 -16.74 -0.84 5.99
C MET A 1 -18.01 -1.67 6.02
N ASP A 2 -19.14 -1.08 5.67
CA ASP A 2 -20.44 -1.77 5.67
C ASP A 2 -20.67 -2.42 4.30
N ILE A 3 -21.06 -3.68 4.27
CA ILE A 3 -21.31 -4.44 3.04
C ILE A 3 -22.69 -4.11 2.46
N ALA A 4 -23.65 -3.74 3.33
CA ALA A 4 -25.01 -3.40 2.92
C ALA A 4 -25.10 -1.97 2.35
N ASP A 5 -24.22 -1.07 2.76
CA ASP A 5 -24.17 0.30 2.24
C ASP A 5 -23.17 0.43 1.09
N ARG A 6 -23.70 0.78 -0.09
CA ARG A 6 -22.92 1.00 -1.31
C ARG A 6 -23.01 2.42 -1.85
N ARG A 7 -23.69 3.32 -1.11
CA ARG A 7 -24.02 4.68 -1.58
C ARG A 7 -23.04 5.72 -1.08
N ARG A 8 -22.17 5.36 -0.13
CA ARG A 8 -21.17 6.24 0.46
C ARG A 8 -19.78 5.64 0.23
N PRO A 9 -18.77 6.49 0.02
CA PRO A 9 -17.38 6.02 -0.01
C PRO A 9 -17.01 5.41 1.35
N HIS A 10 -16.31 4.28 1.35
CA HIS A 10 -15.81 3.66 2.58
C HIS A 10 -14.29 3.53 2.52
N ASP A 11 -13.62 3.85 3.63
CA ASP A 11 -12.19 3.64 3.80
C ASP A 11 -11.93 2.63 4.93
N GLY A 12 -10.90 1.82 4.75
CA GLY A 12 -10.48 0.81 5.71
C GLY A 12 -8.99 0.53 5.63
N SER A 13 -8.42 0.11 6.76
CA SER A 13 -7.05 -0.39 6.86
C SER A 13 -7.08 -1.80 7.43
N THR A 14 -6.28 -2.70 6.87
CA THR A 14 -6.07 -4.04 7.41
C THR A 14 -4.61 -4.45 7.21
N GLN A 15 -4.05 -5.17 8.18
CA GLN A 15 -2.69 -5.71 8.07
C GLN A 15 -2.79 -7.18 7.69
N THR A 16 -1.95 -7.59 6.75
CA THR A 16 -1.86 -8.99 6.33
C THR A 16 -0.41 -9.39 6.09
N ASN A 17 -0.11 -10.67 6.29
CA ASN A 17 1.17 -11.24 5.90
C ASN A 17 1.01 -11.82 4.50
N TYR A 18 1.68 -11.21 3.53
CA TYR A 18 1.69 -11.69 2.16
C TYR A 18 2.98 -12.46 1.91
N ALA A 19 2.87 -13.72 1.48
CA ALA A 19 4.04 -14.54 1.16
C ALA A 19 4.61 -14.14 -0.20
N PHE A 20 5.76 -13.46 -0.20
CA PHE A 20 6.59 -13.29 -1.39
C PHE A 20 7.71 -14.34 -1.31
N ASP A 21 7.82 -15.23 -2.30
CA ASP A 21 8.91 -16.22 -2.40
C ASP A 21 9.14 -17.10 -1.14
N ASN A 22 8.06 -17.49 -0.46
CA ASN A 22 8.02 -18.26 0.80
C ASN A 22 8.37 -17.48 2.08
N ASP A 23 8.73 -16.19 1.99
CA ASP A 23 8.91 -15.33 3.16
C ASP A 23 7.65 -14.48 3.41
N PRO A 24 7.06 -14.53 4.62
CA PRO A 24 5.92 -13.68 4.95
C PRO A 24 6.39 -12.23 5.12
N VAL A 25 5.94 -11.35 4.23
CA VAL A 25 6.16 -9.91 4.33
C VAL A 25 4.91 -9.26 4.95
N PRO A 26 5.01 -8.56 6.09
CA PRO A 26 3.90 -7.79 6.62
C PRO A 26 3.60 -6.59 5.71
N VAL A 27 2.35 -6.51 5.26
CA VAL A 27 1.85 -5.45 4.38
C VAL A 27 0.62 -4.81 5.03
N ASP A 28 0.65 -3.49 5.16
CA ASP A 28 -0.53 -2.70 5.48
C ASP A 28 -1.33 -2.45 4.19
N LEU A 29 -2.57 -2.92 4.17
CA LEU A 29 -3.50 -2.74 3.07
C LEU A 29 -4.45 -1.60 3.40
N ARG A 30 -4.45 -0.57 2.56
CA ARG A 30 -5.48 0.47 2.60
C ARG A 30 -6.48 0.22 1.49
N VAL A 31 -7.74 0.07 1.87
CA VAL A 31 -8.85 -0.22 0.97
C VAL A 31 -9.79 0.96 0.99
N SER A 32 -10.07 1.53 -0.18
CA SER A 32 -11.04 2.60 -0.36
C SER A 32 -12.05 2.18 -1.41
N THR A 33 -13.35 2.29 -1.10
CA THR A 33 -14.45 2.08 -2.05
C THR A 33 -15.11 3.41 -2.37
N TYR A 34 -15.55 3.58 -3.62
CA TYR A 34 -16.28 4.76 -4.08
C TYR A 34 -17.46 4.33 -4.97
N PRO A 35 -18.67 4.89 -4.75
CA PRO A 35 -19.83 4.60 -5.59
C PRO A 35 -19.63 5.16 -7.01
N SER A 36 -19.81 4.32 -8.02
CA SER A 36 -19.66 4.64 -9.44
C SER A 36 -20.95 4.29 -10.20
N ILE A 37 -21.09 4.76 -11.44
CA ILE A 37 -22.26 4.50 -12.30
C ILE A 37 -22.52 3.00 -12.45
N CYS A 38 -21.47 2.17 -12.50
CA CYS A 38 -21.55 0.73 -12.70
C CYS A 38 -21.34 -0.10 -11.42
N GLY A 39 -21.64 0.45 -10.23
CA GLY A 39 -21.46 -0.25 -8.95
C GLY A 39 -20.45 0.45 -8.04
N GLU A 40 -19.53 -0.29 -7.42
CA GLU A 40 -18.50 0.27 -6.55
C GLU A 40 -17.11 0.07 -7.15
N LYS A 41 -16.30 1.14 -7.14
CA LYS A 41 -14.89 1.07 -7.50
C LYS A 41 -14.08 0.91 -6.23
N ALA A 42 -13.20 -0.09 -6.18
CA ALA A 42 -12.25 -0.29 -5.09
C ALA A 42 -10.82 0.09 -5.51
N VAL A 43 -10.09 0.71 -4.60
CA VAL A 43 -8.65 0.95 -4.70
C VAL A 43 -7.99 0.30 -3.50
N ILE A 44 -7.00 -0.54 -3.76
CA ILE A 44 -6.19 -1.18 -2.72
C ILE A 44 -4.76 -0.68 -2.86
N ARG A 45 -4.25 -0.04 -1.81
CA ARG A 45 -2.85 0.37 -1.72
C ARG A 45 -2.10 -0.61 -0.83
N LEU A 46 -1.03 -1.18 -1.37
CA LEU A 46 -0.09 -2.01 -0.65
C LEU A 46 0.99 -1.12 -0.03
N LEU A 47 1.14 -1.19 1.29
CA LEU A 47 2.22 -0.52 2.02
C LEU A 47 3.06 -1.60 2.72
N PRO A 48 4.15 -2.07 2.09
CA PRO A 48 5.09 -2.97 2.74
C PRO A 48 5.63 -2.32 4.00
N GLN A 49 5.60 -3.02 5.14
CA GLN A 49 6.14 -2.46 6.39
C GLN A 49 7.67 -2.51 6.45
N ARG A 50 8.30 -3.21 5.51
CA ARG A 50 9.76 -3.24 5.37
C ARG A 50 10.24 -1.99 4.63
N ASN A 51 11.07 -1.19 5.29
CA ASN A 51 11.81 -0.13 4.62
C ASN A 51 12.84 -0.76 3.67
N ARG A 52 12.80 -0.39 2.38
CA ARG A 52 13.74 -0.89 1.36
C ARG A 52 15.05 -0.11 1.33
N PHE A 53 15.07 1.09 1.90
CA PHE A 53 16.22 1.99 1.90
C PHE A 53 16.83 2.03 3.29
N GLU A 54 17.98 1.38 3.47
CA GLU A 54 18.68 1.35 4.75
C GLU A 54 19.69 2.50 4.86
N THR A 55 20.24 2.93 3.71
CA THR A 55 21.26 3.97 3.62
C THR A 55 20.89 5.03 2.58
N LEU A 56 21.53 6.21 2.67
CA LEU A 56 21.35 7.30 1.70
C LEU A 56 21.78 6.88 0.28
N ALA A 57 22.72 5.95 0.16
CA ALA A 57 23.17 5.41 -1.12
C ALA A 57 22.09 4.58 -1.83
N ASP A 58 21.20 3.93 -1.07
CA ASP A 58 20.12 3.10 -1.61
C ASP A 58 19.03 3.93 -2.29
N LEU A 59 18.97 5.23 -2.01
CA LEU A 59 17.97 6.16 -2.57
C LEU A 59 18.16 6.44 -4.07
N GLY A 60 19.23 5.91 -4.68
CA GLY A 60 19.50 6.04 -6.12
C GLY A 60 20.20 7.35 -6.50
N PHE A 61 20.80 8.06 -5.55
CA PHE A 61 21.58 9.25 -5.84
C PHE A 61 22.85 8.92 -6.62
N THR A 62 23.26 9.85 -7.48
CA THR A 62 24.56 9.76 -8.15
C THR A 62 25.70 9.94 -7.16
N LYS A 63 26.87 9.35 -7.43
CA LYS A 63 28.06 9.47 -6.56
C LYS A 63 28.44 10.93 -6.27
N LYS A 64 28.28 11.82 -7.25
CA LYS A 64 28.55 13.25 -7.12
C LYS A 64 27.60 13.94 -6.13
N ALA A 65 26.33 13.55 -6.12
CA ALA A 65 25.34 14.09 -5.18
C ALA A 65 25.55 13.57 -3.75
N LEU A 66 26.12 12.37 -3.58
CA LEU A 66 26.46 11.78 -2.27
C LEU A 66 27.78 12.31 -1.68
N SER A 67 28.66 12.87 -2.51
CA SER A 67 30.00 13.32 -2.11
C SER A 67 30.09 14.83 -1.84
N THR A 68 28.96 15.54 -1.77
CA THR A 68 28.87 16.96 -1.41
C THR A 68 28.36 17.07 0.02
#